data_AF-A0A8T0TM86-F1
#
_entry.id   AF-A0A8T0TM86-F1
#
_cell.length_a   1.000
_cell.length_b   1.000
_cell.length_c   1.000
_cell.angle_alpha   90.00
_cell.angle_beta   90.00
_cell.angle_gamma   90.00
#
_symmetry.space_group_name_H-M   'P 1'
#
loop_
_entity.id
_entity.type
_entity.pdbx_description
1 polymer ?
#
loop_
_entity_poly.entity_id
_entity_poly.type
_entity_poly.pdbx_seq_one_letter_code
_entity_poly.pdbx_strand_id
1 'polypeptide(L)'
;MFHANNFILVPSADLVSPFNQGLKRNPAAKNRGKLMTLADFLAFSKRSNVSGILVDIRNAPYLATRGMGIVDAVSSALVNASYDKETRQQVLIVSNDSAVLVAFSKFPGFKRVLLISHMISDASKQSVEEVAKFADAVSISRGSVVEAQGSFLVRFTDVIDKMHSANLSVYIGVLRDEFMNLAFDFCANPMAEIVLYSSLMADGIVTEFPATAAEYFRSPCSDFSKNLTYTVMPPRPGSLLNVTDPHALPPAQGRAPVLEPDDVVDPPLPPVTVGGHGAASSSNDSSTKSGATSAGASSGLCLLVAGLAALMAVSSRWP
;
A
#
# COMPACT_ATOMS: atom_id res chain seq x y z
N MET A 1 -10.89 14.98 16.16
CA MET A 1 -10.57 14.20 17.38
C MET A 1 -10.03 12.84 16.92
N PHE A 2 -8.71 12.75 16.74
CA PHE A 2 -8.03 11.52 16.32
C PHE A 2 -8.27 10.44 17.39
N HIS A 3 -9.09 9.43 17.09
CA HIS A 3 -9.17 8.27 17.95
C HIS A 3 -7.86 7.50 17.79
N ALA A 4 -7.03 7.51 18.84
CA ALA A 4 -5.67 6.98 18.92
C ALA A 4 -5.54 5.45 18.72
N ASN A 5 -6.46 4.81 18.00
CA ASN A 5 -6.53 3.35 17.88
C ASN A 5 -6.43 2.82 16.45
N ASN A 6 -6.46 3.65 15.39
CA ASN A 6 -6.44 3.16 14.01
C ASN A 6 -5.00 2.99 13.49
N PHE A 7 -4.27 2.00 14.02
CA PHE A 7 -2.98 1.57 13.47
C PHE A 7 -3.17 0.35 12.56
N ILE A 8 -2.66 0.45 11.34
CA ILE A 8 -2.70 -0.65 10.36
C ILE A 8 -1.32 -1.30 10.32
N LEU A 9 -1.26 -2.58 10.73
CA LEU A 9 -0.03 -3.38 10.72
C LEU A 9 0.08 -4.19 9.43
N VAL A 10 1.23 -4.14 8.77
CA VAL A 10 1.55 -4.99 7.61
C VAL A 10 2.61 -6.03 8.02
N PRO A 11 2.26 -7.29 8.27
CA PRO A 11 3.24 -8.32 8.63
C PRO A 11 4.06 -8.80 7.42
N SER A 12 5.37 -9.01 7.61
CA SER A 12 6.28 -9.66 6.64
C SER A 12 7.01 -10.83 7.30
N ALA A 13 7.27 -11.92 6.55
CA ALA A 13 7.94 -13.12 7.03
C ALA A 13 9.44 -12.92 7.31
N ASP A 14 10.08 -11.96 6.62
CA ASP A 14 11.43 -11.49 6.91
C ASP A 14 11.37 -9.97 7.06
N LEU A 15 11.74 -9.48 8.25
CA LEU A 15 11.76 -8.05 8.54
C LEU A 15 13.08 -7.49 8.00
N VAL A 16 13.14 -7.27 6.69
CA VAL A 16 14.27 -6.62 6.00
C VAL A 16 13.88 -5.18 5.67
N SER A 17 14.84 -4.28 5.74
CA SER A 17 14.64 -2.93 5.22
C SER A 17 14.55 -2.98 3.69
N PRO A 18 13.55 -2.34 3.06
CA PRO A 18 13.47 -2.30 1.59
C PRO A 18 14.50 -1.35 0.96
N PHE A 19 15.18 -0.52 1.76
CA PHE A 19 16.07 0.55 1.26
C PHE A 19 17.55 0.21 1.30
N ASN A 20 17.95 -0.90 1.93
CA ASN A 20 19.36 -1.26 2.00
C ASN A 20 19.55 -2.78 1.85
N GLN A 21 20.53 -3.17 1.03
CA GLN A 21 20.74 -4.55 0.53
C GLN A 21 21.10 -5.54 1.66
N GLY A 22 20.10 -5.94 2.46
CA GLY A 22 20.23 -7.00 3.45
C GLY A 22 20.27 -6.57 4.92
N LEU A 23 20.05 -5.29 5.24
CA LEU A 23 19.89 -4.89 6.64
C LEU A 23 18.59 -5.48 7.22
N LYS A 24 18.76 -6.38 8.19
CA LYS A 24 17.65 -6.99 8.93
C LYS A 24 17.16 -6.01 9.99
N ARG A 25 15.87 -5.69 10.00
CA ARG A 25 15.21 -4.87 11.03
C ARG A 25 15.22 -5.55 12.40
N ASN A 26 15.20 -6.88 12.43
CA ASN A 26 15.36 -7.65 13.66
C ASN A 26 16.29 -8.86 13.46
N PRO A 27 17.63 -8.67 13.50
CA PRO A 27 18.59 -9.75 13.31
C PRO A 27 18.43 -10.89 14.32
N ALA A 28 18.09 -10.57 15.57
CA ALA A 28 17.91 -11.52 16.65
C ALA A 28 16.71 -12.45 16.44
N ALA A 29 15.67 -11.98 15.75
CA ALA A 29 14.44 -12.73 15.49
C ALA A 29 14.24 -13.08 14.00
N LYS A 30 15.30 -13.03 13.18
CA LYS A 30 15.22 -13.13 11.70
C LYS A 30 14.36 -14.28 11.16
N ASN A 31 14.35 -15.43 11.84
CA ASN A 31 13.61 -16.64 11.44
C ASN A 31 12.57 -17.06 12.47
N ARG A 32 12.15 -16.18 13.39
CA ARG A 32 11.22 -16.51 14.46
C ARG A 32 9.75 -16.36 14.07
N GLY A 33 9.47 -15.66 12.96
CA GLY A 33 8.12 -15.53 12.43
C GLY A 33 7.58 -16.86 11.88
N LYS A 34 6.28 -17.09 12.05
CA LYS A 34 5.56 -18.19 11.42
C LYS A 34 4.36 -17.62 10.68
N LEU A 35 4.05 -18.18 9.51
CA LEU A 35 2.79 -17.89 8.83
C LEU A 35 1.64 -18.36 9.72
N MET A 36 0.60 -17.53 9.84
CA MET A 36 -0.64 -17.87 10.53
C MET A 36 -1.76 -17.96 9.52
N THR A 37 -2.74 -18.82 9.79
CA THR A 37 -3.96 -18.85 8.99
C THR A 37 -4.80 -17.60 9.26
N LEU A 38 -5.70 -17.26 8.35
CA LEU A 38 -6.66 -16.17 8.59
C LEU A 38 -7.52 -16.45 9.83
N ALA A 39 -7.98 -17.69 10.02
CA ALA A 39 -8.77 -18.06 11.20
C ALA A 39 -8.01 -17.83 12.52
N ASP A 40 -6.72 -18.20 12.56
CA ASP A 40 -5.88 -17.98 13.74
C ASP A 40 -5.65 -16.49 14.01
N PHE A 41 -5.41 -15.70 12.94
CA PHE A 41 -5.29 -14.25 13.03
C PHE A 41 -6.56 -13.59 13.59
N LEU A 42 -7.73 -14.00 13.09
CA LEU A 42 -9.04 -13.50 13.54
C LEU A 42 -9.27 -13.85 15.02
N ALA A 43 -8.96 -15.09 15.43
CA ALA A 43 -9.06 -15.48 16.85
C ALA A 43 -8.07 -14.72 17.75
N PHE A 44 -6.84 -14.48 17.26
CA PHE A 44 -5.83 -13.70 17.96
C PHE A 44 -6.24 -12.23 18.15
N SER A 45 -6.71 -11.59 17.08
CA SER A 45 -7.09 -10.18 17.08
C SER A 45 -8.33 -9.90 17.94
N LYS A 46 -9.31 -10.81 18.00
CA LYS A 46 -10.46 -10.70 18.93
C LYS A 46 -10.07 -10.61 20.40
N ARG A 47 -9.06 -11.38 20.79
CA ARG A 47 -8.52 -11.39 22.17
C ARG A 47 -7.59 -10.22 22.45
N SER A 48 -7.17 -9.49 21.42
CA SER A 48 -6.25 -8.37 21.53
C SER A 48 -6.99 -7.07 21.78
N ASN A 49 -6.30 -6.13 22.43
CA ASN A 49 -6.82 -4.78 22.71
C ASN A 49 -6.64 -3.82 21.51
N VAL A 50 -6.94 -4.30 20.30
CA VAL A 50 -6.96 -3.47 19.09
C VAL A 50 -8.38 -3.01 18.79
N SER A 51 -8.54 -1.83 18.19
CA SER A 51 -9.84 -1.28 17.78
C SER A 51 -10.38 -1.87 16.48
N GLY A 52 -9.58 -2.64 15.75
CA GLY A 52 -10.00 -3.18 14.48
C GLY A 52 -8.96 -4.08 13.84
N ILE A 53 -9.37 -4.65 12.71
CA ILE A 53 -8.52 -5.43 11.82
C ILE A 53 -8.62 -4.85 10.42
N LEU A 54 -7.54 -5.02 9.65
CA LEU A 54 -7.52 -4.72 8.24
C LEU A 54 -7.13 -5.99 7.49
N VAL A 55 -7.92 -6.32 6.47
CA VAL A 55 -7.69 -7.47 5.60
C VAL A 55 -7.51 -6.96 4.18
N ASP A 56 -6.30 -7.09 3.66
CA ASP A 56 -5.94 -6.71 2.29
C ASP A 56 -6.14 -7.91 1.36
N ILE A 57 -7.08 -7.78 0.43
CA ILE A 57 -7.42 -8.79 -0.57
C ILE A 57 -6.82 -8.37 -1.91
N ARG A 58 -5.83 -9.13 -2.38
CA ARG A 58 -5.12 -8.87 -3.64
C ARG A 58 -5.32 -9.99 -4.64
N ASN A 59 -5.18 -9.63 -5.92
CA ASN A 59 -5.15 -10.56 -7.05
C ASN A 59 -6.41 -11.46 -7.16
N ALA A 60 -7.58 -10.98 -6.71
CA ALA A 60 -8.79 -11.77 -6.70
C ALA A 60 -9.21 -12.31 -8.08
N PRO A 61 -9.17 -11.52 -9.18
CA PRO A 61 -9.48 -12.04 -10.51
C PRO A 61 -8.56 -13.20 -10.92
N TYR A 62 -7.26 -13.04 -10.68
CA TYR A 62 -6.27 -14.07 -11.00
C TYR A 62 -6.52 -15.35 -10.20
N LEU A 63 -6.76 -15.24 -8.89
CA LEU A 63 -7.02 -16.40 -8.03
C LEU A 63 -8.29 -17.15 -8.44
N ALA A 64 -9.34 -16.44 -8.87
CA ALA A 64 -10.57 -17.06 -9.34
C ALA A 64 -10.35 -17.94 -10.60
N THR A 65 -9.50 -17.51 -11.54
CA THR A 65 -9.11 -18.34 -12.71
C THR A 65 -8.31 -19.60 -12.34
N ARG A 66 -7.82 -19.67 -11.10
CA ARG A 66 -7.11 -20.84 -10.54
C ARG A 66 -8.00 -21.67 -9.61
N GLY A 67 -9.31 -21.43 -9.63
CA GLY A 67 -10.28 -22.14 -8.78
C GLY A 67 -10.25 -21.70 -7.32
N MET A 68 -9.65 -20.54 -7.01
CA MET A 68 -9.56 -20.01 -5.64
C MET A 68 -10.44 -18.76 -5.50
N GLY A 69 -11.60 -18.92 -4.85
CA GLY A 69 -12.50 -17.82 -4.50
C GLY A 69 -12.04 -17.10 -3.24
N ILE A 70 -11.07 -16.19 -3.33
CA ILE A 70 -10.54 -15.48 -2.15
C ILE A 70 -11.59 -14.61 -1.44
N VAL A 71 -12.50 -14.00 -2.20
CA VAL A 71 -13.59 -13.18 -1.64
C VAL A 71 -14.52 -14.02 -0.76
N ASP A 72 -14.93 -15.18 -1.24
CA ASP A 72 -15.79 -16.10 -0.49
C ASP A 72 -15.06 -16.71 0.70
N ALA A 73 -13.78 -17.07 0.54
CA ALA A 73 -12.96 -17.59 1.62
C ALA A 73 -12.80 -16.58 2.76
N VAL A 74 -12.47 -15.32 2.45
CA VAL A 74 -12.29 -14.25 3.44
C VAL A 74 -13.62 -13.88 4.09
N SER A 75 -14.68 -13.68 3.31
CA SER A 75 -16.00 -13.33 3.87
C SER A 75 -16.55 -14.44 4.76
N SER A 76 -16.42 -15.71 4.36
CA SER A 76 -16.82 -16.85 5.18
C SER A 76 -16.00 -16.94 6.47
N ALA A 77 -14.69 -16.71 6.41
CA ALA A 77 -13.84 -16.70 7.59
C ALA A 77 -14.22 -15.59 8.59
N LEU A 78 -14.52 -14.39 8.10
CA LEU A 78 -14.97 -13.27 8.93
C LEU A 78 -16.32 -13.55 9.61
N VAL A 79 -17.30 -14.08 8.86
CA VAL A 79 -18.61 -14.45 9.40
C VAL A 79 -18.49 -15.61 10.40
N ASN A 80 -17.71 -16.64 10.10
CA ASN A 80 -17.48 -17.76 11.01
C ASN A 80 -16.81 -17.30 12.32
N ALA A 81 -15.89 -16.34 12.23
CA ALA A 81 -15.30 -15.70 13.39
C ALA A 81 -16.25 -14.70 14.08
N SER A 82 -17.46 -14.48 13.58
CA SER A 82 -18.47 -13.53 14.08
C SER A 82 -18.01 -12.08 14.07
N TYR A 83 -17.30 -11.65 13.02
CA TYR A 83 -16.94 -10.25 12.82
C TYR A 83 -18.08 -9.41 12.23
N ASP A 84 -19.03 -10.05 11.54
CA ASP A 84 -20.25 -9.43 10.99
C ASP A 84 -21.20 -8.89 12.07
N LYS A 85 -21.08 -9.42 13.30
CA LYS A 85 -21.87 -9.05 14.48
C LYS A 85 -21.06 -8.31 15.55
N GLU A 86 -19.77 -8.13 15.31
CA GLU A 86 -18.87 -7.48 16.26
C GLU A 86 -19.10 -5.97 16.24
N THR A 87 -19.24 -5.35 17.41
CA THR A 87 -19.44 -3.91 17.54
C THR A 87 -18.25 -3.20 18.16
N ARG A 88 -17.30 -3.95 18.75
CA ARG A 88 -16.12 -3.38 19.40
C ARG A 88 -14.98 -3.14 18.42
N GLN A 89 -14.81 -4.02 17.43
CA GLN A 89 -13.69 -3.98 16.50
C GLN A 89 -14.18 -3.66 15.09
N GLN A 90 -13.63 -2.62 14.48
CA GLN A 90 -13.90 -2.29 13.08
C GLN A 90 -13.18 -3.26 12.15
N VAL A 91 -13.84 -3.67 11.07
CA VAL A 91 -13.21 -4.46 10.00
C VAL A 91 -13.02 -3.57 8.78
N LEU A 92 -11.79 -3.45 8.32
CA LEU A 92 -11.44 -2.76 7.09
C LEU A 92 -11.13 -3.81 6.02
N ILE A 93 -11.87 -3.81 4.93
CA ILE A 93 -11.59 -4.62 3.74
C ILE A 93 -10.88 -3.71 2.74
N VAL A 94 -9.60 -3.99 2.50
CA VAL A 94 -8.78 -3.24 1.55
C VAL A 94 -8.66 -4.06 0.27
N SER A 95 -8.82 -3.42 -0.86
CA SER A 95 -8.44 -4.00 -2.15
C SER A 95 -8.11 -2.88 -3.14
N ASN A 96 -7.26 -3.19 -4.11
CA ASN A 96 -7.04 -2.35 -5.27
C ASN A 96 -8.02 -2.69 -6.42
N ASP A 97 -8.95 -3.62 -6.18
CA ASP A 97 -9.94 -4.10 -7.14
C ASP A 97 -11.34 -3.71 -6.63
N SER A 98 -12.03 -2.85 -7.38
CA SER A 98 -13.35 -2.35 -7.04
C SER A 98 -14.42 -3.44 -7.03
N ALA A 99 -14.30 -4.48 -7.87
CA ALA A 99 -15.26 -5.59 -7.88
C ALA A 99 -15.18 -6.42 -6.59
N VAL A 100 -13.99 -6.51 -5.96
CA VAL A 100 -13.85 -7.05 -4.60
C VAL A 100 -14.61 -6.20 -3.59
N LEU A 101 -14.44 -4.88 -3.60
CA LEU A 101 -15.11 -4.00 -2.65
C LEU A 101 -16.64 -4.00 -2.82
N VAL A 102 -17.12 -4.06 -4.07
CA VAL A 102 -18.53 -4.25 -4.39
C VAL A 102 -19.05 -5.56 -3.80
N ALA A 103 -18.31 -6.68 -3.90
CA ALA A 103 -18.72 -7.96 -3.34
C ALA A 103 -18.87 -7.93 -1.80
N PHE A 104 -18.13 -7.05 -1.12
CA PHE A 104 -18.23 -6.84 0.33
C PHE A 104 -19.31 -5.82 0.74
N SER A 105 -19.99 -5.15 -0.20
CA SER A 105 -21.11 -4.24 0.11
C SER A 105 -22.28 -4.91 0.84
N LYS A 106 -22.40 -6.24 0.74
CA LYS A 106 -23.37 -7.05 1.49
C LYS A 106 -23.15 -7.03 3.01
N PHE A 107 -21.99 -6.57 3.48
CA PHE A 107 -21.65 -6.45 4.90
C PHE A 107 -21.55 -4.98 5.32
N PRO A 108 -22.67 -4.34 5.72
CA PRO A 108 -22.69 -2.91 6.03
C PRO A 108 -21.81 -2.51 7.24
N GLY A 109 -21.45 -3.48 8.10
CA GLY A 109 -20.53 -3.24 9.21
C GLY A 109 -19.05 -3.20 8.82
N PHE A 110 -18.70 -3.61 7.60
CA PHE A 110 -17.32 -3.63 7.13
C PHE A 110 -17.02 -2.37 6.33
N LYS A 111 -15.96 -1.67 6.72
CA LYS A 111 -15.50 -0.48 6.00
C LYS A 111 -14.67 -0.90 4.80
N ARG A 112 -15.09 -0.49 3.61
CA ARG A 112 -14.43 -0.82 2.33
C ARG A 112 -13.42 0.28 1.99
N VAL A 113 -12.20 -0.13 1.64
CA VAL A 113 -11.09 0.79 1.42
C VAL A 113 -10.45 0.52 0.07
N LEU A 114 -10.52 1.48 -0.85
CA LEU A 114 -9.83 1.39 -2.14
C LEU A 114 -8.35 1.69 -1.96
N LEU A 115 -7.49 0.76 -2.35
CA LEU A 115 -6.04 0.93 -2.36
C LEU A 115 -5.57 1.53 -3.69
N ILE A 116 -5.23 2.82 -3.68
CA ILE A 116 -4.61 3.49 -4.83
C ILE A 116 -3.10 3.33 -4.68
N SER A 117 -2.57 2.31 -5.37
CA SER A 117 -1.18 1.87 -5.18
C SER A 117 -0.14 2.79 -5.85
N HIS A 118 -0.55 3.52 -6.90
CA HIS A 118 0.34 4.43 -7.63
C HIS A 118 0.23 5.86 -7.08
N MET A 119 1.24 6.67 -7.34
CA MET A 119 1.21 8.10 -6.98
C MET A 119 0.26 8.82 -7.93
N ILE A 120 -0.57 9.71 -7.39
CA ILE A 120 -1.46 10.59 -8.16
C ILE A 120 -1.17 12.03 -7.77
N SER A 121 -1.16 12.95 -8.74
CA SER A 121 -0.98 14.39 -8.44
C SER A 121 -2.32 15.07 -8.16
N ASP A 122 -3.40 14.47 -8.62
CA ASP A 122 -4.76 14.98 -8.49
C ASP A 122 -5.80 13.86 -8.63
N ALA A 123 -7.07 14.15 -8.33
CA ALA A 123 -8.20 13.28 -8.63
C ALA A 123 -9.31 14.07 -9.35
N SER A 124 -9.84 13.51 -10.44
CA SER A 124 -10.98 14.13 -11.12
C SER A 124 -12.25 13.95 -10.27
N LYS A 125 -13.18 14.91 -10.36
CA LYS A 125 -14.44 14.85 -9.59
C LYS A 125 -15.21 13.56 -9.88
N GLN A 126 -15.22 13.14 -11.14
CA GLN A 126 -15.90 11.92 -11.59
C GLN A 126 -15.29 10.69 -10.92
N SER A 127 -13.96 10.57 -10.89
CA SER A 127 -13.30 9.44 -10.22
C SER A 127 -13.65 9.36 -8.75
N VAL A 128 -13.63 10.49 -8.04
CA VAL A 128 -13.97 10.53 -6.61
C VAL A 128 -15.43 10.10 -6.39
N GLU A 129 -16.35 10.58 -7.22
CA GLU A 129 -17.77 10.18 -7.18
C GLU A 129 -17.97 8.68 -7.50
N GLU A 130 -17.19 8.12 -8.42
CA GLU A 130 -17.21 6.67 -8.71
C GLU A 130 -16.72 5.86 -7.51
N VAL A 131 -15.60 6.24 -6.89
CA VAL A 131 -15.05 5.56 -5.71
C VAL A 131 -16.06 5.51 -4.56
N ALA A 132 -16.77 6.61 -4.33
CA ALA A 132 -17.79 6.71 -3.28
C ALA A 132 -18.96 5.74 -3.44
N LYS A 133 -19.18 5.15 -4.64
CA LYS A 133 -20.24 4.16 -4.85
C LYS A 133 -19.91 2.80 -4.22
N PHE A 134 -18.63 2.46 -4.10
CA PHE A 134 -18.21 1.12 -3.68
C PHE A 134 -17.22 1.10 -2.50
N ALA A 135 -16.65 2.24 -2.13
CA ALA A 135 -15.72 2.36 -1.01
C ALA A 135 -16.18 3.44 -0.01
N ASP A 136 -15.78 3.25 1.25
CA ASP A 136 -16.01 4.20 2.35
C ASP A 136 -14.73 4.98 2.70
N ALA A 137 -13.59 4.58 2.13
CA ALA A 137 -12.29 5.20 2.31
C ALA A 137 -11.35 4.88 1.15
N VAL A 138 -10.27 5.65 1.06
CA VAL A 138 -9.13 5.40 0.18
C VAL A 138 -7.85 5.24 1.01
N SER A 139 -6.96 4.37 0.56
CA SER A 139 -5.59 4.25 1.04
C SER A 139 -4.66 4.72 -0.06
N ILE A 140 -3.97 5.84 0.16
CA ILE A 140 -3.14 6.51 -0.84
C ILE A 140 -1.67 6.56 -0.43
N SER A 141 -0.81 6.69 -1.44
CA SER A 141 0.62 6.84 -1.21
C SER A 141 0.97 8.21 -0.61
N ARG A 142 2.04 8.27 0.18
CA ARG A 142 2.66 9.53 0.66
C ARG A 142 2.91 10.55 -0.45
N GLY A 143 3.41 10.09 -1.59
CA GLY A 143 3.70 10.93 -2.77
C GLY A 143 2.44 11.49 -3.44
N SER A 144 1.26 10.93 -3.15
CA SER A 144 -0.02 11.47 -3.62
C SER A 144 -0.52 12.65 -2.79
N VAL A 145 0.12 12.92 -1.64
CA VAL A 145 -0.26 13.98 -0.69
C VAL A 145 0.75 15.11 -0.70
N VAL A 146 2.04 14.76 -0.74
CA VAL A 146 3.13 15.72 -0.83
C VAL A 146 4.03 15.32 -1.99
N GLU A 147 4.06 16.16 -3.01
CA GLU A 147 4.96 15.95 -4.14
C GLU A 147 6.41 16.12 -3.68
N ALA A 148 7.28 15.24 -4.14
CA ALA A 148 8.70 15.27 -3.85
C ALA A 148 9.52 15.27 -5.14
N GLN A 149 10.66 15.95 -5.12
CA GLN A 149 11.67 15.91 -6.17
C GLN A 149 12.95 15.31 -5.59
N GLY A 150 13.20 14.03 -5.90
CA GLY A 150 14.16 13.23 -5.16
C GLY A 150 13.73 13.10 -3.70
N SER A 151 14.54 13.62 -2.78
CA SER A 151 14.26 13.61 -1.34
C SER A 151 13.78 14.95 -0.79
N PHE A 152 13.47 15.93 -1.65
CA PHE A 152 12.98 17.24 -1.23
C PHE A 152 11.46 17.34 -1.38
N LEU A 153 10.75 17.79 -0.36
CA LEU A 153 9.32 18.08 -0.44
C LEU A 153 9.09 19.38 -1.22
N VAL A 154 8.19 19.34 -2.21
CA VAL A 154 7.96 20.46 -3.14
C VAL A 154 6.68 21.20 -2.77
N ARG A 155 5.54 20.51 -2.77
CA ARG A 155 4.22 21.11 -2.52
C ARG A 155 3.20 20.08 -2.06
N PHE A 156 2.14 20.56 -1.41
CA PHE A 156 0.95 19.76 -1.13
C PHE A 156 0.11 19.55 -2.41
N THR A 157 -0.62 18.45 -2.46
CA THR A 157 -1.71 18.21 -3.40
C THR A 157 -3.06 18.44 -2.71
N ASP A 158 -4.12 18.58 -3.50
CA ASP A 158 -5.50 18.73 -3.00
C ASP A 158 -6.24 17.39 -2.93
N VAL A 159 -5.52 16.25 -3.04
CA VAL A 159 -6.12 14.91 -3.13
C VAL A 159 -6.94 14.58 -1.88
N ILE A 160 -6.46 14.96 -0.68
CA ILE A 160 -7.18 14.72 0.57
C ILE A 160 -8.53 15.45 0.56
N ASP A 161 -8.52 16.75 0.28
CA ASP A 161 -9.73 17.59 0.26
C ASP A 161 -10.74 17.09 -0.77
N LYS A 162 -10.26 16.65 -1.94
CA LYS A 162 -11.11 16.08 -2.97
C LYS A 162 -11.78 14.79 -2.52
N MET A 163 -11.05 13.88 -1.87
CA MET A 163 -11.64 12.65 -1.33
C MET A 163 -12.66 12.95 -0.22
N HIS A 164 -12.33 13.88 0.68
CA HIS A 164 -13.26 14.35 1.72
C HIS A 164 -14.53 14.99 1.16
N SER A 165 -14.46 15.65 -0.01
CA SER A 165 -15.64 16.24 -0.65
C SER A 165 -16.73 15.23 -1.02
N ALA A 166 -16.39 13.94 -1.12
CA ALA A 166 -17.31 12.83 -1.32
C ALA A 166 -17.49 11.94 -0.07
N ASN A 167 -17.12 12.44 1.12
CA ASN A 167 -17.17 11.72 2.40
C ASN A 167 -16.30 10.45 2.46
N LEU A 168 -15.27 10.33 1.61
CA LEU A 168 -14.32 9.23 1.69
C LEU A 168 -13.27 9.54 2.76
N SER A 169 -13.08 8.64 3.72
CA SER A 169 -11.93 8.77 4.63
C SER A 169 -10.61 8.52 3.90
N VAL A 170 -9.54 9.16 4.33
CA VAL A 170 -8.21 9.04 3.69
C VAL A 170 -7.20 8.43 4.65
N TYR A 171 -6.63 7.29 4.23
CA TYR A 171 -5.50 6.65 4.89
C TYR A 171 -4.22 6.87 4.11
N ILE A 172 -3.18 7.37 4.77
CA ILE A 172 -1.91 7.71 4.10
C ILE A 172 -0.84 6.69 4.49
N GLY A 173 -0.14 6.15 3.50
CA GLY A 173 0.83 5.11 3.75
C GLY A 173 1.76 4.80 2.59
N VAL A 174 2.68 3.85 2.74
CA VAL A 174 3.11 3.27 4.03
C VAL A 174 4.27 4.13 4.56
N LEU A 175 4.15 4.59 5.81
CA LEU A 175 5.21 5.31 6.52
C LEU A 175 6.26 4.33 7.04
N ARG A 176 7.52 4.76 6.97
CA ARG A 176 8.68 3.94 7.34
C ARG A 176 9.75 4.82 7.96
N ASP A 177 10.29 4.37 9.08
CA ASP A 177 11.22 5.17 9.89
C ASP A 177 12.64 5.20 9.33
N GLU A 178 12.97 4.33 8.36
CA GLU A 178 14.32 4.26 7.84
C GLU A 178 14.77 5.59 7.21
N PHE A 179 15.96 6.04 7.57
CA PHE A 179 16.52 7.31 7.08
C PHE A 179 16.46 7.49 5.56
N MET A 180 16.70 6.42 4.80
CA MET A 180 16.65 6.44 3.33
C MET A 180 15.23 6.61 2.76
N ASN A 181 14.19 6.39 3.56
CA ASN A 181 12.79 6.61 3.19
C ASN A 181 12.34 8.07 3.39
N LEU A 182 13.02 8.79 4.29
CA LEU A 182 12.60 10.10 4.75
C LEU A 182 13.06 11.18 3.77
N ALA A 183 12.18 12.13 3.48
CA ALA A 183 12.57 13.38 2.83
C ALA A 183 13.56 14.16 3.72
N PHE A 184 14.42 14.95 3.10
CA PHE A 184 15.39 15.79 3.80
C PHE A 184 14.72 16.83 4.69
N ASP A 185 13.52 17.29 4.30
CA ASP A 185 12.68 18.19 5.09
C ASP A 185 12.31 17.61 6.47
N PHE A 186 12.38 16.28 6.65
CA PHE A 186 12.15 15.63 7.94
C PHE A 186 13.39 15.63 8.85
N CYS A 187 14.56 16.10 8.38
CA CYS A 187 15.80 16.15 9.16
C CYS A 187 16.13 14.82 9.86
N ALA A 188 15.97 13.69 9.14
CA ALA A 188 16.16 12.34 9.67
C ALA A 188 15.20 11.95 10.84
N ASN A 189 14.12 12.69 11.05
CA ASN A 189 13.17 12.45 12.13
C ASN A 189 11.85 11.87 11.58
N PRO A 190 11.55 10.58 11.79
CA PRO A 190 10.31 9.98 11.29
C PRO A 190 9.04 10.52 11.96
N MET A 191 9.15 11.09 13.16
CA MET A 191 8.03 11.77 13.82
C MET A 191 7.58 13.00 13.02
N ALA A 192 8.50 13.69 12.34
CA ALA A 192 8.16 14.86 11.53
C ALA A 192 7.26 14.48 10.34
N GLU A 193 7.44 13.28 9.77
CA GLU A 193 6.57 12.74 8.73
C GLU A 193 5.15 12.46 9.26
N ILE A 194 5.05 11.86 10.45
CA ILE A 194 3.75 11.62 11.11
C ILE A 194 3.03 12.93 11.41
N VAL A 195 3.75 13.93 11.94
CA VAL A 195 3.21 15.27 12.24
C VAL A 195 2.69 15.93 10.97
N LEU A 196 3.45 15.85 9.86
CA LEU A 196 3.02 16.39 8.57
C LEU A 196 1.66 15.85 8.16
N TYR A 197 1.52 14.53 8.05
CA TYR A 197 0.27 13.91 7.60
C TYR A 197 -0.87 14.08 8.60
N SER A 198 -0.58 14.12 9.89
CA SER A 198 -1.58 14.39 10.92
C SER A 198 -2.09 15.84 10.85
N SER A 199 -1.23 16.79 10.47
CA SER A 199 -1.62 18.20 10.30
C SER A 199 -2.50 18.46 9.07
N LEU A 200 -2.48 17.56 8.08
CA LEU A 200 -3.30 17.63 6.87
C LEU A 200 -4.68 17.00 7.05
N MET A 201 -5.11 16.74 8.29
CA MET A 201 -6.42 16.17 8.61
C MET A 201 -6.70 14.80 7.96
N ALA A 202 -5.67 14.01 7.66
CA ALA A 202 -5.85 12.63 7.23
C ALA A 202 -6.59 11.80 8.31
N ASP A 203 -7.45 10.87 7.90
CA ASP A 203 -8.26 10.07 8.85
C ASP A 203 -7.48 8.91 9.49
N GLY A 204 -6.32 8.58 8.94
CA GLY A 204 -5.42 7.59 9.51
C GLY A 204 -4.11 7.46 8.74
N ILE A 205 -3.15 6.79 9.37
CA ILE A 205 -1.85 6.49 8.76
C ILE A 205 -1.59 4.99 8.76
N VAL A 206 -0.95 4.50 7.71
CA VAL A 206 -0.45 3.12 7.62
C VAL A 206 1.05 3.17 7.82
N THR A 207 1.58 2.46 8.82
CA THR A 207 3.01 2.48 9.14
C THR A 207 3.53 1.08 9.47
N GLU A 208 4.77 0.82 9.10
CA GLU A 208 5.50 -0.38 9.54
C GLU A 208 6.13 -0.20 10.93
N PHE A 209 6.08 1.01 11.50
CA PHE A 209 6.68 1.39 12.78
C PHE A 209 5.60 1.94 13.74
N PRO A 210 4.69 1.08 14.23
CA PRO A 210 3.56 1.49 15.06
C PRO A 210 3.98 2.13 16.39
N ALA A 211 5.16 1.78 16.92
CA ALA A 211 5.66 2.37 18.16
C ALA A 211 5.92 3.88 18.02
N THR A 212 6.50 4.31 16.90
CA THR A 212 6.79 5.71 16.59
C THR A 212 5.49 6.51 16.45
N ALA A 213 4.52 5.97 15.73
CA ALA A 213 3.21 6.60 15.63
C ALA A 213 2.48 6.67 16.98
N ALA A 214 2.51 5.59 17.76
CA ALA A 214 1.89 5.57 19.09
C ALA A 214 2.54 6.57 20.05
N GLU A 215 3.85 6.81 19.97
CA GLU A 215 4.53 7.84 20.74
C GLU A 215 4.00 9.24 20.41
N TYR A 216 3.90 9.58 19.12
CA TYR A 216 3.32 10.85 18.69
C TYR A 216 1.87 11.02 19.16
N PHE A 217 1.00 10.03 18.94
CA PHE A 217 -0.43 10.14 19.28
C PHE A 217 -0.73 10.09 20.78
N ARG A 218 0.22 9.66 21.62
CA ARG A 218 0.11 9.81 23.08
C ARG A 218 0.57 11.19 23.56
N SER A 219 1.36 11.88 22.74
CA SER A 219 1.83 13.22 23.08
C SER A 219 0.70 14.26 22.94
N PRO A 220 0.73 15.36 23.72
CA PRO A 220 -0.22 16.47 23.57
C PRO A 220 -0.19 17.09 22.16
N CYS A 221 0.93 17.02 21.45
CA CYS A 221 1.12 17.62 20.12
C CYS A 221 0.27 16.97 19.02
N SER A 222 -0.34 15.81 19.29
CA SER A 222 -1.28 15.16 18.37
C SER A 222 -2.71 15.71 18.46
N ASP A 223 -3.00 16.49 19.51
CA ASP A 223 -4.31 17.09 19.72
C ASP A 223 -4.29 18.56 19.31
N PHE A 224 -4.62 18.81 18.04
CA PHE A 224 -4.69 20.15 17.45
C PHE A 224 -5.76 21.05 18.09
N SER A 225 -6.63 20.53 18.95
CA SER A 225 -7.61 21.35 19.69
C SER A 225 -7.00 22.03 20.93
N LYS A 226 -5.84 21.56 21.39
CA LYS A 226 -5.17 22.12 22.57
C LYS A 226 -4.33 23.33 22.18
N ASN A 227 -4.49 24.41 22.94
CA ASN A 227 -3.61 25.56 22.87
C ASN A 227 -2.32 25.27 23.67
N LEU A 228 -1.31 24.72 23.00
CA LEU A 228 -0.03 24.39 23.61
C LEU A 228 0.96 25.55 23.44
N THR A 229 1.82 25.77 24.44
CA THR A 229 2.91 26.76 24.36
C THR A 229 4.03 26.36 23.41
N TYR A 230 4.15 25.06 23.12
CA TYR A 230 5.05 24.51 22.12
C TYR A 230 4.36 23.36 21.38
N THR A 231 4.52 23.34 20.05
CA THR A 231 3.99 22.30 19.17
C THR A 231 5.09 21.82 18.24
N VAL A 232 5.07 20.53 17.88
CA VAL A 232 5.90 20.06 16.77
C VAL A 232 5.33 20.66 15.50
N MET A 233 6.11 21.50 14.83
CA MET A 233 5.69 22.11 13.56
C MET A 233 5.88 21.09 12.43
N PRO A 234 4.86 20.89 11.57
CA PRO A 234 5.04 20.11 10.37
C PRO A 234 6.05 20.83 9.46
N PRO A 235 6.93 20.09 8.76
CA PRO A 235 7.77 20.68 7.73
C PRO A 235 6.88 21.29 6.64
N ARG A 236 7.32 22.42 6.08
CA ARG A 236 6.62 23.09 4.99
C ARG A 236 7.30 22.72 3.68
N PRO A 237 6.62 22.00 2.77
CA PRO A 237 7.14 21.72 1.43
C PRO A 237 7.67 23.00 0.76
N GLY A 238 8.80 22.90 0.06
CA GLY A 238 9.47 24.01 -0.59
C GLY A 238 10.46 24.79 0.29
N SER A 239 10.38 24.68 1.61
CA SER A 239 11.25 25.47 2.50
C SER A 239 12.72 25.09 2.36
N LEU A 240 13.01 23.79 2.27
CA LEU A 240 14.38 23.32 2.09
C LEU A 240 14.86 23.56 0.65
N LEU A 241 13.98 23.46 -0.34
CA LEU A 241 14.30 23.77 -1.74
C LEU A 241 14.79 25.21 -1.93
N ASN A 242 14.16 26.17 -1.23
CA ASN A 242 14.51 27.58 -1.34
C ASN A 242 15.91 27.94 -0.83
N VAL A 243 16.54 27.06 -0.03
CA VAL A 243 17.89 27.26 0.53
C VAL A 243 18.92 26.28 -0.02
N THR A 244 18.50 25.39 -0.93
CA THR A 244 19.37 24.38 -1.55
C THR A 244 20.03 24.96 -2.80
N ASP A 245 21.29 24.60 -3.06
CA ASP A 245 21.96 24.93 -4.31
C ASP A 245 21.18 24.33 -5.50
N PRO A 246 20.74 25.12 -6.49
CA PRO A 246 20.03 24.60 -7.67
C PRO A 246 20.79 23.50 -8.40
N HIS A 247 22.13 23.47 -8.35
CA HIS A 247 22.95 22.44 -8.95
C HIS A 247 22.99 21.12 -8.16
N ALA A 248 22.54 21.13 -6.90
CA ALA A 248 22.40 19.94 -6.06
C ALA A 248 21.03 19.25 -6.21
N LEU A 249 20.08 19.89 -6.92
CA LEU A 249 18.76 19.32 -7.14
C LEU A 249 18.80 18.21 -8.20
N PRO A 250 18.11 17.09 -7.98
CA PRO A 250 17.96 16.08 -9.03
C PRO A 250 17.11 16.65 -10.18
N PRO A 251 17.17 16.04 -11.37
CA PRO A 251 16.34 16.46 -12.49
C PRO A 251 14.86 16.55 -12.10
N ALA A 252 14.17 17.57 -12.62
CA ALA A 252 12.75 17.74 -12.39
C ALA A 252 12.00 16.49 -12.87
N GLN A 253 11.20 15.92 -11.97
CA GLN A 253 10.37 14.76 -12.27
C GLN A 253 9.03 15.24 -12.86
N GLY A 254 8.48 14.44 -13.78
CA GLY A 254 7.13 14.70 -14.29
C GLY A 254 6.10 14.60 -13.17
N ARG A 255 4.97 15.31 -13.32
CA ARG A 255 3.86 15.17 -12.38
C ARG A 255 3.27 13.77 -12.46
N ALA A 256 2.89 13.23 -11.31
CA ALA A 256 2.12 12.01 -11.22
C ALA A 256 0.80 12.14 -12.00
N PRO A 257 0.22 11.05 -12.51
CA PRO A 257 -1.06 11.09 -13.24
C PRO A 257 -2.20 11.64 -12.36
N VAL A 258 -3.25 12.12 -13.01
CA VAL A 258 -4.52 12.42 -12.37
C VAL A 258 -5.30 11.11 -12.28
N LEU A 259 -5.98 10.87 -11.15
CA LEU A 259 -6.87 9.71 -11.01
C LEU A 259 -8.13 9.93 -11.86
N GLU A 260 -8.34 9.10 -12.86
CA GLU A 260 -9.48 9.14 -13.78
C GLU A 260 -10.47 7.98 -13.52
N PRO A 261 -11.73 8.06 -14.02
CA PRO A 261 -12.75 7.04 -13.73
C PRO A 261 -12.35 5.63 -14.16
N ASP A 262 -11.62 5.51 -15.27
CA ASP A 262 -11.13 4.23 -15.79
C ASP A 262 -10.05 3.60 -14.90
N ASP A 263 -9.42 4.37 -14.01
CA ASP A 263 -8.41 3.88 -13.07
C ASP A 263 -9.01 3.25 -11.80
N VAL A 264 -10.32 3.43 -11.57
CA VAL A 264 -10.98 3.03 -10.31
C VAL A 264 -12.10 2.00 -10.50
N VAL A 265 -12.58 1.79 -11.73
CA VAL A 265 -13.65 0.83 -12.04
C VAL A 265 -13.07 -0.39 -12.75
N ASP A 266 -13.13 -1.53 -12.08
CA ASP A 266 -12.66 -2.81 -12.60
C ASP A 266 -13.82 -3.60 -13.21
N PRO A 267 -13.52 -4.48 -14.18
CA PRO A 267 -14.49 -5.46 -14.66
C PRO A 267 -15.01 -6.37 -13.53
N PRO A 268 -16.21 -6.96 -13.69
CA PRO A 268 -16.72 -7.93 -12.74
C PRO A 268 -15.75 -9.10 -12.51
N LEU A 269 -15.74 -9.63 -11.28
CA LEU A 269 -14.90 -10.78 -10.93
C LEU A 269 -15.25 -11.99 -11.82
N PRO A 270 -14.24 -12.69 -12.38
CA PRO A 270 -14.49 -13.88 -13.17
C PRO A 270 -15.03 -15.02 -12.29
N PRO A 271 -15.76 -15.99 -12.87
CA PRO A 271 -16.20 -17.18 -12.16
C PRO A 271 -15.01 -17.97 -11.59
N VAL A 272 -15.21 -18.60 -10.43
CA VAL A 272 -14.20 -19.46 -9.81
C VAL A 272 -14.16 -20.79 -10.57
N THR A 273 -13.18 -20.95 -11.46
CA THR A 273 -13.00 -22.16 -12.27
C THR A 273 -11.58 -22.67 -12.12
N VAL A 274 -11.41 -23.98 -11.97
CA VAL A 274 -10.08 -24.60 -12.10
C VAL A 274 -9.69 -24.52 -13.57
N GLY A 275 -8.74 -23.66 -13.91
CA GLY A 275 -8.13 -23.67 -15.24
C GLY A 275 -7.57 -25.06 -15.52
N GLY A 276 -8.29 -25.84 -16.33
CA GLY A 276 -7.79 -27.09 -16.85
C GLY A 276 -6.55 -26.79 -17.67
N HIS A 277 -5.40 -27.27 -17.22
CA HIS A 277 -4.38 -27.64 -18.19
C HIS A 277 -5.04 -28.75 -19.00
N GLY A 278 -5.49 -28.41 -20.20
CA GLY A 278 -5.98 -29.39 -21.15
C GLY A 278 -4.91 -30.45 -21.30
N ALA A 279 -5.14 -31.62 -20.70
CA ALA A 279 -4.56 -32.83 -21.22
C ALA A 279 -5.02 -32.87 -22.67
N ALA A 280 -4.07 -32.74 -23.60
CA ALA A 280 -4.33 -32.97 -25.00
C ALA A 280 -4.77 -34.44 -25.12
N SER A 281 -6.08 -34.65 -25.14
CA SER A 281 -6.68 -35.90 -25.54
C SER A 281 -6.47 -36.02 -27.04
N SER A 282 -5.36 -36.65 -27.43
CA SER A 282 -5.14 -37.10 -28.79
C SER A 282 -6.23 -38.11 -29.15
N SER A 283 -7.25 -37.66 -29.87
CA SER A 283 -8.07 -38.55 -30.70
C SER A 283 -7.51 -38.46 -32.10
N ASN A 284 -6.87 -39.56 -32.52
CA ASN A 284 -6.60 -39.81 -33.92
C ASN A 284 -7.95 -39.93 -34.63
N ASP A 285 -8.24 -39.04 -35.56
CA ASP A 285 -8.88 -39.48 -36.78
C ASP A 285 -8.41 -38.67 -37.99
N SER A 286 -8.13 -39.40 -39.05
CA SER A 286 -7.44 -38.95 -40.25
C SER A 286 -8.43 -38.51 -41.33
N SER A 287 -8.26 -37.31 -41.90
CA SER A 287 -8.42 -37.11 -43.36
C SER A 287 -7.99 -35.70 -43.81
N THR A 288 -6.90 -35.71 -44.57
CA THR A 288 -6.48 -34.84 -45.68
C THR A 288 -7.42 -33.71 -46.17
N LYS A 289 -6.92 -32.46 -46.15
CA LYS A 289 -6.46 -31.73 -47.35
C LYS A 289 -5.81 -30.37 -47.02
N SER A 290 -4.84 -30.03 -47.85
CA SER A 290 -3.78 -29.03 -47.72
C SER A 290 -4.19 -27.56 -47.84
N GLY A 291 -3.39 -26.70 -47.20
CA GLY A 291 -3.28 -25.25 -47.43
C GLY A 291 -2.21 -24.63 -46.53
N ALA A 292 -0.94 -24.77 -46.91
CA ALA A 292 0.23 -24.07 -46.32
C ALA A 292 0.15 -22.55 -46.65
N THR A 293 0.74 -21.55 -45.98
CA THR A 293 1.99 -21.31 -45.21
C THR A 293 1.74 -19.99 -44.41
N SER A 294 2.45 -19.56 -43.37
CA SER A 294 3.85 -19.70 -42.98
C SER A 294 4.04 -19.48 -41.47
N ALA A 295 4.80 -20.37 -40.84
CA ALA A 295 5.36 -20.22 -39.51
C ALA A 295 6.67 -19.40 -39.56
N GLY A 296 6.91 -18.60 -38.50
CA GLY A 296 8.23 -18.13 -38.10
C GLY A 296 8.45 -18.59 -36.66
N ALA A 297 9.32 -19.59 -36.49
CA ALA A 297 9.54 -20.28 -35.23
C ALA A 297 10.63 -19.62 -34.36
N SER A 298 10.38 -19.62 -33.05
CA SER A 298 11.28 -19.98 -31.94
C SER A 298 12.75 -19.52 -31.94
N SER A 299 13.19 -18.98 -30.80
CA SER A 299 14.14 -19.68 -29.92
C SER A 299 14.30 -18.96 -28.58
N GLY A 300 14.21 -19.72 -27.50
CA GLY A 300 14.66 -19.29 -26.19
C GLY A 300 16.18 -19.28 -26.10
N LEU A 301 16.72 -18.45 -25.21
CA LEU A 301 18.07 -18.59 -24.71
C LEU A 301 18.17 -18.06 -23.28
N CYS A 302 18.19 -18.99 -22.32
CA CYS A 302 18.81 -18.79 -21.01
C CYS A 302 20.31 -18.62 -21.20
N LEU A 303 20.90 -17.54 -20.67
CA LEU A 303 22.32 -17.50 -20.36
C LEU A 303 22.53 -16.92 -18.95
N LEU A 304 22.84 -17.83 -18.03
CA LEU A 304 23.54 -17.55 -16.79
C LEU A 304 24.99 -17.21 -17.13
N VAL A 305 25.49 -16.07 -16.64
CA VAL A 305 26.94 -15.83 -16.55
C VAL A 305 27.28 -15.43 -15.13
N ALA A 306 27.90 -16.36 -14.42
CA ALA A 306 28.68 -16.09 -13.23
C ALA A 306 30.10 -15.70 -13.65
N GLY A 307 30.67 -14.65 -13.04
CA GLY A 307 32.05 -14.22 -13.26
C GLY A 307 32.60 -13.54 -12.01
N LEU A 308 33.62 -14.16 -11.42
CA LEU A 308 34.27 -13.79 -10.17
C LEU A 308 35.05 -12.46 -10.21
N ALA A 309 35.22 -11.95 -8.99
CA ALA A 309 36.06 -10.87 -8.49
C ALA A 309 37.41 -10.59 -9.19
N ALA A 310 37.78 -9.31 -9.21
CA ALA A 310 39.16 -8.86 -9.06
C ALA A 310 39.22 -7.63 -8.13
N LEU A 311 39.92 -7.81 -7.00
CA LEU A 311 40.36 -6.77 -6.07
C LEU A 311 41.42 -5.90 -6.78
N MET A 312 41.30 -4.57 -6.70
CA MET A 312 42.46 -3.69 -6.75
C MET A 312 42.28 -2.59 -5.69
N ALA A 313 43.02 -2.76 -4.60
CA ALA A 313 43.33 -1.69 -3.67
C ALA A 313 44.31 -0.73 -4.36
N VAL A 314 43.96 0.54 -4.44
CA VAL A 314 44.97 1.61 -4.56
C VAL A 314 44.66 2.64 -3.49
N SER A 315 45.55 2.64 -2.50
CA SER A 315 45.74 3.71 -1.55
C SER A 315 46.24 4.97 -2.24
N SER A 316 45.66 6.13 -1.90
CA SER A 316 46.39 7.39 -1.96
C SER A 316 45.88 8.34 -0.88
N ARG A 317 46.81 8.75 -0.01
CA ARG A 317 46.68 9.72 1.08
C ARG A 317 46.63 11.15 0.52
N TRP A 318 45.76 11.97 1.12
CA TRP A 318 45.96 13.37 1.56
C TRP A 318 46.16 14.45 0.48
N PRO A 319 45.92 15.75 0.77
CA PRO A 319 45.82 16.44 2.07
C PRO A 319 44.41 16.56 2.67
#